data_AF-A0A0V0GNA2-F1
#
_entry.id   AF-A0A0V0GNA2-F1
#
_cell.length_a   1.000
_cell.length_b   1.000
_cell.length_c   1.000
_cell.angle_alpha   90.00
_cell.angle_beta   90.00
_cell.angle_gamma   90.00
#
_symmetry.space_group_name_H-M   'P 1'
#
loop_
_entity.id
_entity.type
_entity.pdbx_description
1 polymer ?
#
loop_
_entity_poly.entity_id
_entity_poly.type
_entity_poly.pdbx_seq_one_letter_code
_entity_poly.pdbx_strand_id
1 'polypeptide(L)'
;MAIHKVALLLVFGMILLASDFKHADAKVWTKESDRRIDYGICPYLGTKKVGGPLCVNCCSGKIGCKYFNKNGTFICDGGSEWDGRKACSKECDPRIDIGFCAYVQTKIVNGLSTNCSAGKKGCKYFSNDGT
;
A
#
# COMPACT_ATOMS: atom_id res chain seq x y z
N MET A 1 16.42 -5.55 -47.52
CA MET A 1 15.52 -4.73 -46.66
C MET A 1 14.12 -5.32 -46.45
N ALA A 2 13.63 -6.26 -47.26
CA ALA A 2 12.32 -6.90 -47.06
C ALA A 2 12.33 -7.97 -45.95
N ILE A 3 13.39 -8.79 -45.87
CA ILE A 3 13.52 -9.90 -44.90
C ILE A 3 13.53 -9.39 -43.45
N HIS A 4 14.17 -8.26 -43.21
CA HIS A 4 14.25 -7.66 -41.87
C HIS A 4 12.88 -7.16 -41.38
N LYS A 5 12.04 -6.65 -42.30
CA LYS A 5 10.67 -6.22 -41.97
C LYS A 5 9.77 -7.41 -41.62
N VAL A 6 9.93 -8.53 -42.33
CA VAL A 6 9.18 -9.77 -42.05
C VAL A 6 9.60 -10.36 -40.69
N ALA A 7 10.91 -10.40 -40.42
CA ALA A 7 11.42 -10.86 -39.13
C ALA A 7 10.90 -9.99 -37.96
N LEU A 8 10.87 -8.67 -38.14
CA LEU A 8 10.37 -7.74 -37.12
C LEU A 8 8.88 -7.98 -36.81
N LEU A 9 8.05 -8.16 -37.84
CA LEU A 9 6.62 -8.43 -37.67
C LEU A 9 6.35 -9.76 -36.95
N LEU A 10 7.13 -10.80 -37.26
CA LEU A 10 7.01 -12.10 -36.60
C LEU A 10 7.41 -12.03 -35.12
N VAL A 11 8.47 -11.28 -34.79
CA VAL A 11 8.91 -11.09 -33.40
C VAL A 11 7.88 -10.29 -32.60
N PHE A 12 7.34 -9.19 -33.15
CA PHE A 12 6.28 -8.43 -32.50
C PHE A 12 5.01 -9.27 -32.28
N GLY A 13 4.64 -10.12 -33.24
CA GLY A 13 3.50 -11.03 -33.10
C GLY A 13 3.67 -12.03 -31.95
N MET A 14 4.85 -12.63 -31.81
CA MET A 14 5.14 -13.56 -30.71
C MET A 14 5.16 -12.87 -29.33
N ILE A 15 5.65 -11.63 -29.26
CA ILE A 15 5.63 -10.83 -28.02
C ILE A 15 4.19 -10.54 -27.57
N LEU A 16 3.29 -10.22 -28.52
CA LEU A 16 1.89 -9.97 -28.22
C LEU A 16 1.16 -11.25 -27.78
N LEU A 17 1.46 -12.40 -28.38
CA LEU A 17 0.87 -13.69 -28.00
C LEU A 17 1.36 -14.20 -26.64
N ALA A 18 2.59 -13.88 -26.24
CA ALA A 18 3.16 -14.26 -24.95
C ALA A 18 2.83 -13.28 -23.81
N SER A 19 2.21 -12.14 -24.12
CA SER A 19 1.78 -11.18 -23.10
C SER A 19 0.42 -11.61 -22.57
N ASP A 20 0.39 -12.21 -21.39
CA ASP A 20 -0.86 -12.40 -20.63
C ASP A 20 -1.50 -11.03 -20.40
N PHE A 21 -2.46 -10.67 -21.25
CA PHE A 21 -3.32 -9.51 -21.04
C PHE A 21 -4.16 -9.80 -19.80
N LYS A 22 -3.65 -9.38 -18.64
CA LYS A 22 -4.43 -9.34 -17.42
C LYS A 22 -5.62 -8.43 -17.70
N HIS A 23 -6.76 -9.06 -17.95
CA HIS A 23 -8.05 -8.41 -17.91
C HIS A 23 -8.17 -7.80 -16.53
N ALA A 24 -7.90 -6.51 -16.40
CA ALA A 24 -8.46 -5.76 -15.29
C ALA A 24 -9.96 -5.92 -15.47
N ASP A 25 -10.61 -6.58 -14.51
CA ASP A 25 -12.06 -6.75 -14.47
C ASP A 25 -12.69 -5.35 -14.53
N ALA A 26 -12.99 -4.90 -15.75
CA ALA A 26 -13.45 -3.57 -16.03
C ALA A 26 -14.92 -3.56 -15.65
N LYS A 27 -15.19 -3.34 -14.36
CA LYS A 27 -16.54 -3.10 -13.89
C LYS A 27 -17.11 -1.93 -14.68
N VAL A 28 -18.07 -2.21 -15.56
CA VAL A 28 -18.76 -1.21 -16.37
C VAL A 28 -19.50 -0.28 -15.43
N TRP A 29 -18.91 0.90 -15.18
CA TRP A 29 -19.53 1.93 -14.34
C TRP A 29 -20.40 2.83 -15.20
N THR A 30 -21.69 2.88 -14.87
CA THR A 30 -22.53 4.00 -15.29
C THR A 30 -21.95 5.27 -14.67
N LYS A 31 -21.73 6.29 -15.49
CA LYS A 31 -21.12 7.58 -15.13
C LYS A 31 -22.08 8.46 -14.32
N GLU A 32 -22.99 7.87 -13.57
CA GLU A 32 -23.98 8.60 -12.78
C GLU A 32 -23.38 8.92 -11.41
N SER A 33 -23.03 10.18 -11.21
CA SER A 33 -22.52 10.67 -9.92
C SER A 33 -23.69 10.77 -8.94
N ASP A 34 -23.56 10.18 -7.76
CA ASP A 34 -24.57 10.37 -6.72
C ASP A 34 -24.34 11.75 -6.09
N ARG A 35 -25.24 12.70 -6.36
CA ARG A 35 -25.15 14.08 -5.84
C ARG A 35 -25.23 14.16 -4.32
N ARG A 36 -25.60 13.07 -3.65
CA ARG A 36 -25.64 13.01 -2.18
C ARG A 36 -24.26 12.73 -1.59
N ILE A 37 -23.29 12.24 -2.36
CA ILE A 37 -21.95 11.98 -1.84
C ILE A 37 -21.09 13.23 -1.97
N ASP A 38 -20.72 13.81 -0.84
CA ASP A 38 -19.91 15.02 -0.77
C ASP A 38 -18.45 14.71 -0.39
N TYR A 39 -18.25 13.77 0.53
CA TYR A 39 -16.92 13.34 0.95
C TYR A 39 -16.86 11.85 1.28
N GLY A 40 -15.64 11.30 1.24
CA GLY A 40 -15.34 9.92 1.60
C GLY A 40 -14.26 9.83 2.67
N ILE A 41 -14.48 9.03 3.71
CA ILE A 41 -13.46 8.65 4.68
C ILE A 41 -12.84 7.34 4.24
N CYS A 42 -11.59 7.41 3.79
CA CYS A 42 -10.83 6.27 3.30
C CYS A 42 -9.69 5.91 4.26
N PRO A 43 -9.55 4.64 4.68
CA PRO A 43 -8.32 4.19 5.32
C PRO A 43 -7.17 4.30 4.31
N TYR A 44 -6.14 5.03 4.69
CA TYR A 44 -4.89 5.17 3.98
C TYR A 44 -3.81 4.40 4.74
N LEU A 45 -3.33 3.32 4.11
CA LEU A 45 -2.14 2.59 4.55
C LEU A 45 -0.92 3.38 4.07
N GLY A 46 -0.22 3.99 5.03
CA GLY A 46 1.08 4.61 4.81
C GLY A 46 2.17 3.82 5.53
N THR A 47 3.41 4.00 5.09
CA THR A 47 4.59 3.52 5.80
C THR A 47 5.34 4.72 6.36
N LYS A 48 5.54 4.78 7.68
CA LYS A 48 6.41 5.79 8.28
C LYS A 48 7.79 5.19 8.52
N LYS A 49 8.83 5.87 8.03
CA LYS A 49 10.20 5.60 8.47
C LYS A 49 10.33 6.15 9.89
N VAL A 50 10.69 5.29 10.82
CA VAL A 50 11.24 5.69 12.11
C VAL A 50 12.74 5.68 11.89
N GLY A 51 13.39 6.84 12.00
CA GLY A 51 14.83 7.01 11.79
C GLY A 51 15.44 7.82 12.94
N GLY A 52 16.72 7.57 13.20
CA GLY A 52 17.45 8.03 14.38
C GLY A 52 18.19 6.84 15.02
N PRO A 53 19.00 7.04 16.08
CA PRO A 53 19.60 5.93 16.81
C PRO A 53 18.50 5.05 17.42
N LEU A 54 18.10 4.02 16.67
CA LEU A 54 17.07 3.07 17.05
C LEU A 54 17.68 2.06 18.00
N CYS A 55 17.55 2.33 19.31
CA CYS A 55 17.74 1.26 20.27
C CYS A 55 16.48 0.38 20.29
N VAL A 56 16.46 -0.66 19.46
CA VAL A 56 15.39 -1.64 19.39
C VAL A 56 15.96 -3.00 19.03
N ASN A 57 15.27 -4.07 19.41
CA ASN A 57 15.53 -5.42 18.93
C ASN A 57 14.24 -6.03 18.38
N CYS A 58 14.32 -7.16 17.69
CA CYS A 58 13.14 -7.78 17.08
C CYS A 58 12.03 -8.13 18.09
N CYS A 59 12.39 -8.44 19.34
CA CYS A 59 11.40 -8.72 20.38
C CYS A 59 10.61 -7.45 20.76
N SER A 60 11.34 -6.37 21.06
CA SER A 60 10.80 -5.06 21.50
C SER A 60 10.31 -4.18 20.35
N GLY A 61 10.55 -4.61 19.11
CA GLY A 61 10.06 -3.94 17.91
C GLY A 61 8.54 -3.97 17.86
N LYS A 62 7.94 -2.87 17.42
CA LYS A 62 6.47 -2.76 17.31
C LYS A 62 5.94 -3.73 16.25
N ILE A 63 4.91 -4.51 16.60
CA ILE A 63 4.16 -5.32 15.63
C ILE A 63 3.59 -4.45 14.50
N GLY A 64 3.75 -4.91 13.25
CA GLY A 64 3.39 -4.14 12.05
C GLY A 64 4.50 -3.19 11.59
N CYS A 65 5.66 -3.19 12.25
CA CYS A 65 6.88 -2.57 11.77
C CYS A 65 7.89 -3.62 11.27
N LYS A 66 8.62 -3.24 10.23
CA LYS A 66 9.73 -3.99 9.65
C LYS A 66 11.04 -3.26 9.95
N TYR A 67 12.06 -4.00 10.36
CA TYR A 67 13.36 -3.46 10.75
C TYR A 67 14.45 -3.92 9.78
N PHE A 68 15.37 -3.01 9.49
CA PHE A 68 16.40 -3.15 8.45
C PHE A 68 17.74 -2.63 8.97
N ASN A 69 18.83 -3.11 8.37
CA ASN A 69 20.15 -2.54 8.58
C ASN A 69 20.34 -1.23 7.80
N LYS A 70 21.48 -0.58 7.99
CA LYS A 70 21.87 0.65 7.29
C LYS A 70 21.86 0.55 5.75
N ASN A 71 22.07 -0.66 5.21
CA ASN A 71 22.07 -0.93 3.77
C ASN A 71 20.65 -1.25 3.23
N GLY A 72 19.62 -1.22 4.09
CA GLY A 72 18.25 -1.57 3.73
C GLY A 72 17.99 -3.08 3.64
N THR A 73 18.88 -3.94 4.14
CA THR A 73 18.63 -5.38 4.26
C THR A 73 17.64 -5.64 5.39
N PHE A 74 16.59 -6.39 5.11
CA PHE A 74 15.60 -6.78 6.12
C PHE A 74 16.24 -7.64 7.23
N ILE A 75 15.89 -7.35 8.48
CA ILE A 75 16.34 -8.09 9.66
C ILE A 75 15.17 -8.86 10.26
N CYS A 76 14.07 -8.18 10.60
CA CYS A 76 12.92 -8.81 11.25
C CYS A 76 11.65 -7.95 11.23
N ASP A 77 10.52 -8.60 11.47
CA ASP A 77 9.29 -7.95 11.91
C ASP A 77 9.33 -7.71 13.43
N GLY A 78 8.70 -6.63 13.90
CA GLY A 78 8.58 -6.34 15.32
C GLY A 78 7.65 -7.33 16.03
N GLY A 79 8.03 -7.74 17.24
CA GLY A 79 7.36 -8.78 18.01
C GLY A 79 6.57 -8.35 19.25
N SER A 80 6.53 -7.07 19.61
CA SER A 80 5.82 -6.56 20.79
C SER A 80 4.60 -5.71 20.43
N GLU A 81 3.47 -6.01 21.09
CA GLU A 81 2.32 -5.11 21.14
C GLU A 81 2.67 -3.82 21.92
N TRP A 82 1.95 -2.74 21.63
CA TRP A 82 2.19 -1.41 22.23
C TRP A 82 1.94 -1.34 23.74
N ASP A 83 1.26 -2.33 24.30
CA ASP A 83 0.89 -2.35 25.70
C ASP A 83 1.95 -2.98 26.62
N GLY A 84 3.13 -3.31 26.09
CA GLY A 84 4.28 -3.72 26.90
C GLY A 84 4.11 -5.09 27.58
N ARG A 85 3.14 -5.92 27.17
CA ARG A 85 2.93 -7.26 27.77
C ARG A 85 4.06 -8.24 27.51
N LYS A 86 4.92 -7.98 26.52
CA LYS A 86 6.03 -8.87 26.18
C LYS A 86 7.30 -8.45 26.91
N ALA A 87 7.78 -9.32 27.79
CA ALA A 87 9.06 -9.14 28.46
C ALA A 87 10.21 -9.34 27.46
N CYS A 88 10.70 -8.25 26.88
CA CYS A 88 11.85 -8.24 25.99
C CYS A 88 13.08 -7.65 26.68
N SER A 89 14.27 -8.13 26.30
CA SER A 89 15.52 -7.47 26.70
C SER A 89 15.52 -6.02 26.22
N LYS A 90 16.11 -5.13 27.02
CA LYS A 90 16.34 -3.70 26.67
C LYS A 90 17.59 -3.48 25.83
N GLU A 91 18.32 -4.55 25.51
CA GLU A 91 19.51 -4.51 24.67
C GLU A 91 19.15 -4.17 23.21
N CYS A 92 19.82 -3.18 22.64
CA CYS A 92 19.63 -2.79 21.24
C CYS A 92 20.27 -3.83 20.31
N ASP A 93 19.62 -4.18 19.20
CA ASP A 93 20.27 -5.00 18.18
C ASP A 93 21.12 -4.08 17.28
N PRO A 94 22.47 -4.19 17.30
CA PRO A 94 23.35 -3.28 16.56
C PRO A 94 23.21 -3.41 15.04
N ARG A 95 22.52 -4.44 14.56
CA ARG A 95 22.25 -4.61 13.13
C ARG A 95 21.12 -3.70 12.67
N ILE A 96 20.19 -3.33 13.54
CA ILE A 96 18.99 -2.54 13.21
C ILE A 96 19.34 -1.05 13.20
N ASP A 97 19.03 -0.40 12.08
CA ASP A 97 19.32 1.02 11.88
C ASP A 97 18.10 1.79 11.33
N ILE A 98 17.15 1.07 10.72
CA ILE A 98 15.96 1.66 10.10
C ILE A 98 14.72 0.83 10.46
N GLY A 99 13.64 1.49 10.84
CA GLY A 99 12.32 0.87 11.02
C GLY A 99 11.27 1.47 10.07
N PHE A 100 10.44 0.64 9.45
CA PHE A 100 9.26 1.06 8.68
C PHE A 100 8.00 0.49 9.30
N CYS A 101 7.10 1.36 9.75
CA CYS A 101 5.84 0.95 10.36
C CYS A 101 4.67 1.24 9.43
N ALA A 102 3.86 0.22 9.16
CA ALA A 102 2.55 0.44 8.57
C ALA A 102 1.69 1.23 9.57
N TYR A 103 1.04 2.28 9.09
CA TYR A 103 0.02 2.99 9.85
C TYR A 103 -1.22 3.15 8.98
N VAL A 104 -2.38 3.00 9.61
CA VAL A 104 -3.66 3.31 8.98
C VAL A 104 -4.09 4.67 9.51
N GLN A 105 -4.17 5.66 8.64
CA GLN A 105 -4.85 6.93 8.94
C GLN A 105 -6.10 7.02 8.09
N THR A 106 -7.17 7.61 8.60
CA THR A 106 -8.34 7.95 7.78
C THR A 106 -8.09 9.29 7.08
N LYS A 107 -8.24 9.32 5.76
CA LYS A 107 -8.23 10.56 4.99
C LYS A 107 -9.64 10.90 4.55
N ILE A 108 -10.03 12.15 4.76
CA ILE A 108 -11.23 12.73 4.16
C ILE A 108 -10.86 13.14 2.73
N VAL A 109 -11.62 12.63 1.78
CA VAL A 109 -11.51 12.97 0.36
C VAL A 109 -12.77 13.74 0.02
N ASN A 110 -12.63 14.99 -0.43
CA ASN A 110 -13.75 15.85 -0.81
C ASN A 110 -13.94 15.85 -2.33
N GLY A 111 -15.13 16.25 -2.79
CA GLY A 111 -15.38 16.50 -4.21
C GLY A 111 -15.33 15.23 -5.06
N LEU A 112 -15.78 14.10 -4.50
CA LEU A 112 -15.87 12.88 -5.26
C LEU A 112 -17.05 12.93 -6.22
N SER A 113 -16.77 12.90 -7.52
CA SER A 113 -17.78 12.46 -8.49
C SER A 113 -17.80 10.93 -8.50
N THR A 114 -18.41 10.35 -7.47
CA THR A 114 -18.58 8.90 -7.31
C THR A 114 -20.04 8.56 -7.03
N ASN A 115 -20.37 7.29 -7.17
CA ASN A 115 -21.52 6.69 -6.51
C ASN A 115 -21.02 5.54 -5.61
N CYS A 116 -21.88 4.95 -4.78
CA CYS A 116 -21.51 3.85 -3.87
C CYS A 116 -20.91 2.65 -4.61
N SER A 117 -21.31 2.50 -5.86
CA SER A 117 -20.97 1.37 -6.66
C SER A 117 -19.55 1.59 -7.24
N ALA A 118 -19.24 2.79 -7.74
CA ALA A 118 -17.94 3.23 -8.24
C ALA A 118 -16.91 3.60 -7.16
N GLY A 119 -17.36 3.70 -5.90
CA GLY A 119 -16.50 4.03 -4.77
C GLY A 119 -15.38 3.01 -4.56
N LYS A 120 -14.20 3.50 -4.15
CA LYS A 120 -13.09 2.67 -3.66
C LYS A 120 -13.54 1.82 -2.47
N LYS A 121 -13.30 0.51 -2.58
CA LYS A 121 -13.59 -0.47 -1.53
C LYS A 121 -12.85 -0.13 -0.23
N GLY A 122 -13.56 -0.23 0.89
CA GLY A 122 -13.04 0.09 2.22
C GLY A 122 -13.15 1.57 2.62
N CYS A 123 -13.57 2.45 1.70
CA CYS A 123 -13.96 3.82 2.05
C CYS A 123 -15.44 3.88 2.46
N LYS A 124 -15.76 4.81 3.34
CA LYS A 124 -17.15 5.19 3.67
C LYS A 124 -17.44 6.54 3.02
N TYR A 125 -18.61 6.69 2.41
CA TYR A 125 -19.02 7.91 1.71
C TYR A 125 -20.17 8.56 2.48
N PHE A 126 -20.15 9.88 2.55
CA PHE A 126 -21.06 10.68 3.35
C PHE A 126 -21.54 11.90 2.56
N SER A 127 -22.73 12.35 2.93
CA SER A 127 -23.30 13.63 2.51
C SER A 127 -22.79 14.77 3.40
N ASN A 128 -22.91 16.03 2.97
CA ASN A 128 -22.45 17.21 3.71
C ASN A 128 -23.19 17.42 5.04
N ASP A 129 -24.37 16.82 5.21
CA ASP A 129 -25.11 16.77 6.47
C ASP A 129 -24.62 15.67 7.43
N GLY A 130 -23.62 14.88 7.01
CA GLY A 130 -22.98 13.83 7.81
C GLY A 130 -23.67 12.46 7.75
N THR A 131 -24.66 12.29 6.86
CA THR A 131 -25.42 11.04 6.68
C THR A 131 -24.82 10.09 5.65
#